data_AF-A0A839PI90-F1
#
_entry.id   AF-A0A839PI90-F1
#
_cell.length_a   1.000
_cell.length_b   1.000
_cell.length_c   1.000
_cell.angle_alpha   90.00
_cell.angle_beta   90.00
_cell.angle_gamma   90.00
#
_symmetry.space_group_name_H-M   'P 1'
#
loop_
_entity.id
_entity.type
_entity.pdbx_description
1 polymer ?
#
loop_
_entity_poly.entity_id
_entity_poly.type
_entity_poly.pdbx_seq_one_letter_code
_entity_poly.pdbx_strand_id
1 'polypeptide(L)'
;MKAGNDAGPVVGAILYLLVGPIIWAGHLLLVYGPQSALCAFRITGMAAAEAWLISGLVMGVTVIAMAAIAVILWRPHRTARLFRFHTASDDNRSFAISVMRVLGVLSLFGVAWAGATTLLLDPCAQLR
;
A
#
# COMPACT_ATOMS: atom_id res chain seq x y z
N MET A 1 31.39 16.14 19.58
CA MET A 1 30.21 16.06 18.69
C MET A 1 30.66 15.38 17.40
N LYS A 2 30.36 14.10 17.22
CA LYS A 2 30.70 13.35 15.99
C LYS A 2 29.44 13.34 15.12
N ALA A 3 29.46 14.10 14.03
CA ALA A 3 28.50 13.96 12.94
C ALA A 3 28.89 12.70 12.17
N GLY A 4 28.39 11.55 12.60
CA GLY A 4 28.73 10.25 12.04
C GLY A 4 27.55 9.63 11.33
N ASN A 5 27.34 9.93 10.06
CA ASN A 5 26.70 9.05 9.06
C ASN A 5 25.53 8.13 9.55
N ASP A 6 24.56 8.71 10.27
CA ASP A 6 23.39 8.00 10.85
C ASP A 6 22.21 7.92 9.85
N ALA A 7 22.46 7.70 8.56
CA ALA A 7 21.38 7.57 7.58
C ALA A 7 20.53 6.30 7.80
N GLY A 8 21.10 5.25 8.38
CA GLY A 8 20.42 3.97 8.64
C GLY A 8 19.25 4.06 9.64
N PRO A 9 19.43 4.68 10.83
CA PRO A 9 18.35 4.86 11.81
C PRO A 9 17.16 5.67 11.29
N VAL A 10 17.41 6.73 10.52
CA VAL A 10 16.38 7.66 10.04
C VAL A 10 15.58 7.04 8.89
N VAL A 11 16.25 6.42 7.91
CA VAL A 11 15.57 5.76 6.78
C VAL A 11 14.69 4.60 7.28
N GLY A 12 15.16 3.82 8.25
CA GLY A 12 14.35 2.76 8.87
C GLY A 12 13.10 3.28 9.57
N ALA A 13 13.20 4.42 10.27
CA ALA A 13 12.06 5.08 10.89
C ALA A 13 11.03 5.56 9.86
N ILE A 14 11.49 6.21 8.79
CA ILE A 14 10.63 6.71 7.72
C ILE A 14 9.90 5.53 7.04
N LEU A 15 10.62 4.46 6.68
CA LEU A 15 10.02 3.27 6.07
C LEU A 15 9.01 2.58 7.01
N TYR A 16 9.30 2.52 8.30
CA TYR A 16 8.38 1.96 9.29
C TYR A 16 7.08 2.77 9.39
N LEU A 17 7.16 4.10 9.43
CA LEU A 17 6.00 4.98 9.50
C LEU A 17 5.17 4.94 8.21
N LEU A 18 5.85 4.86 7.06
CA LEU A 18 5.23 4.90 5.73
C LEU A 18 4.85 3.52 5.19
N VAL A 19 5.07 2.43 5.92
CA VAL A 19 4.81 1.07 5.40
C VAL A 19 3.36 0.90 4.92
N GLY A 20 2.38 1.44 5.66
CA GLY A 20 0.97 1.44 5.26
C GLY A 20 0.74 2.23 3.95
N PRO A 21 1.13 3.52 3.89
CA PRO A 21 1.05 4.31 2.67
C PRO A 21 1.77 3.73 1.46
N ILE A 22 2.94 3.10 1.67
CA ILE A 22 3.70 2.43 0.60
C ILE A 22 2.92 1.23 0.05
N ILE A 23 2.32 0.41 0.92
CA ILE A 23 1.47 -0.70 0.48
C ILE A 23 0.26 -0.18 -0.29
N TRP A 24 -0.36 0.90 0.19
CA TRP A 24 -1.50 1.51 -0.50
C TRP A 24 -1.10 2.09 -1.87
N ALA A 25 0.02 2.78 -1.98
CA ALA A 25 0.55 3.26 -3.27
C ALA A 25 0.87 2.10 -4.22
N GLY A 26 1.46 1.02 -3.71
CA GLY A 26 1.71 -0.20 -4.49
C GLY A 26 0.42 -0.86 -4.96
N HIS A 27 -0.60 -0.91 -4.10
CA HIS A 27 -1.95 -1.40 -4.46
C HIS A 27 -2.55 -0.58 -5.60
N LEU A 28 -2.53 0.75 -5.52
CA LEU A 28 -3.02 1.61 -6.59
C LEU A 28 -2.27 1.38 -7.91
N LEU A 29 -0.94 1.28 -7.85
CA LEU A 29 -0.13 1.03 -9.04
C LEU A 29 -0.49 -0.31 -9.71
N LEU A 30 -0.66 -1.37 -8.91
CA LEU A 30 -1.01 -2.70 -9.39
C LEU A 30 -2.45 -2.83 -9.86
N VAL A 31 -3.37 -2.00 -9.38
CA VAL A 31 -4.76 -1.96 -9.84
C VAL A 31 -4.87 -1.13 -11.11
N TYR A 32 -4.43 0.13 -11.05
CA TYR A 32 -4.63 1.10 -12.14
C TYR A 32 -3.66 0.90 -13.31
N GLY A 33 -2.45 0.38 -13.08
CA GLY A 33 -1.46 0.13 -14.13
C GLY A 33 -1.97 -0.87 -15.18
N PRO A 34 -2.34 -2.10 -14.77
CA PRO A 34 -2.92 -3.09 -15.67
C PRO A 34 -4.24 -2.62 -16.29
N GLN A 35 -5.13 -1.97 -15.54
CA GLN A 35 -6.36 -1.42 -16.08
C GLN A 35 -6.09 -0.44 -17.23
N SER A 36 -5.17 0.51 -17.03
CA SER A 36 -4.79 1.50 -18.05
C SER A 36 -4.19 0.83 -19.29
N ALA A 37 -3.29 -0.14 -19.10
CA ALA A 37 -2.67 -0.88 -20.20
C ALA A 37 -3.70 -1.69 -21.00
N LEU A 38 -4.60 -2.41 -20.31
CA LEU A 38 -5.62 -3.24 -20.95
C LEU A 38 -6.67 -2.40 -21.69
N CYS A 39 -7.09 -1.25 -21.14
CA CYS A 39 -7.98 -0.36 -21.90
C CYS A 39 -7.26 0.23 -23.13
N ALA A 40 -5.98 0.59 -23.04
CA ALA A 40 -5.21 1.06 -24.20
C ALA A 40 -5.06 -0.03 -25.29
N PHE A 41 -4.79 -1.29 -24.89
CA PHE A 41 -4.67 -2.41 -25.83
C PHE A 41 -6.01 -2.89 -26.41
N ARG A 42 -7.12 -2.71 -25.69
CA ARG A 42 -8.46 -2.94 -26.22
C ARG A 42 -8.79 -1.94 -27.32
N ILE A 43 -8.44 -0.66 -27.13
CA ILE A 43 -8.66 0.40 -28.13
C ILE A 43 -7.83 0.12 -29.41
N THR A 44 -6.62 -0.43 -29.28
CA THR A 44 -5.78 -0.80 -30.44
C THR A 44 -6.10 -2.16 -31.05
N GLY A 45 -7.08 -2.90 -30.52
CA GLY A 45 -7.50 -4.21 -31.02
C GLY A 45 -6.52 -5.36 -30.76
N MET A 46 -5.49 -5.13 -29.94
CA MET A 46 -4.40 -6.10 -29.71
C MET A 46 -4.71 -7.14 -28.64
N ALA A 47 -5.66 -6.88 -27.73
CA ALA A 47 -6.02 -7.82 -26.67
C ALA A 47 -7.51 -7.80 -26.35
N ALA A 48 -8.16 -8.97 -26.42
CA ALA A 48 -9.44 -9.22 -25.80
C ALA A 48 -9.23 -9.43 -24.30
N ALA A 49 -9.08 -8.33 -23.55
CA ALA A 49 -8.99 -8.38 -22.10
C ALA A 49 -10.38 -8.70 -21.54
N GLU A 50 -10.58 -9.93 -21.08
CA GLU A 50 -11.85 -10.33 -20.46
C GLU A 50 -12.00 -9.65 -19.09
N ALA A 51 -13.17 -9.05 -18.85
CA ALA A 51 -13.43 -8.23 -17.67
C ALA A 51 -13.21 -8.98 -16.34
N TRP A 52 -13.48 -10.30 -16.32
CA TRP A 52 -13.30 -11.14 -15.13
C TRP A 52 -11.84 -11.25 -14.70
N LEU A 53 -10.88 -11.16 -15.63
CA LEU A 53 -9.46 -11.22 -15.32
C LEU A 53 -9.02 -9.98 -14.55
N ILE A 54 -9.55 -8.82 -14.94
CA ILE A 54 -9.30 -7.53 -14.29
C ILE A 54 -9.92 -7.54 -12.90
N SER A 55 -11.19 -7.92 -12.77
CA SER A 55 -11.87 -8.00 -11.47
C SER A 55 -11.19 -8.99 -10.53
N GLY A 56 -10.77 -10.16 -11.02
CA GLY A 56 -10.03 -11.15 -10.24
C GLY A 56 -8.68 -10.64 -9.75
N LEU A 57 -7.93 -9.95 -10.60
CA LEU A 57 -6.65 -9.34 -10.23
C LEU A 57 -6.83 -8.24 -9.18
N VAL A 58 -7.79 -7.34 -9.38
CA VAL A 58 -8.08 -6.27 -8.41
C VAL A 58 -8.51 -6.84 -7.07
N MET A 59 -9.40 -7.83 -7.06
CA MET A 59 -9.85 -8.48 -5.82
C MET A 59 -8.67 -9.17 -5.11
N GLY A 60 -7.85 -9.92 -5.85
CA GLY A 60 -6.66 -10.58 -5.31
C GLY A 60 -5.66 -9.59 -4.71
N VAL A 61 -5.30 -8.54 -5.44
CA VAL A 61 -4.35 -7.50 -4.98
C VAL A 61 -4.90 -6.74 -3.78
N THR A 62 -6.21 -6.44 -3.76
CA THR A 62 -6.88 -5.77 -2.63
C THR A 62 -6.85 -6.63 -1.37
N VAL A 63 -7.21 -7.92 -1.47
CA VAL A 63 -7.16 -8.85 -0.34
C VAL A 63 -5.73 -9.00 0.20
N ILE A 64 -4.74 -9.14 -0.68
CA ILE A 64 -3.33 -9.24 -0.29
C ILE A 64 -2.86 -7.96 0.41
N ALA A 65 -3.20 -6.77 -0.12
CA ALA A 65 -2.84 -5.50 0.49
C ALA A 65 -3.51 -5.31 1.87
N MET A 66 -4.80 -5.63 1.99
CA MET A 66 -5.51 -5.59 3.27
C MET A 66 -4.88 -6.54 4.30
N ALA A 67 -4.58 -7.78 3.90
CA ALA A 67 -3.93 -8.75 4.77
C ALA A 67 -2.54 -8.27 5.21
N ALA A 68 -1.74 -7.70 4.30
CA ALA A 68 -0.43 -7.15 4.62
C ALA A 68 -0.53 -6.02 5.66
N ILE A 69 -1.43 -5.04 5.46
CA ILE A 69 -1.63 -3.94 6.42
C ILE A 69 -2.17 -4.48 7.75
N ALA A 70 -3.12 -5.41 7.74
CA ALA A 70 -3.67 -6.01 8.96
C ALA A 70 -2.59 -6.74 9.79
N VAL A 71 -1.71 -7.51 9.15
CA VAL A 71 -0.57 -8.18 9.81
C VAL A 71 0.38 -7.16 10.43
N ILE A 72 0.66 -6.06 9.71
CA ILE A 72 1.50 -4.97 10.18
C ILE A 72 0.89 -4.29 11.42
N LEU A 73 -0.41 -4.01 11.40
CA LEU A 73 -1.15 -3.40 12.50
C LEU A 73 -1.23 -4.32 13.74
N TRP A 74 -1.35 -5.63 13.53
CA TRP A 74 -1.39 -6.62 14.63
C TRP A 74 -0.03 -6.72 15.34
N ARG A 75 1.09 -6.63 14.59
CA ARG A 75 2.44 -6.87 15.13
C ARG A 75 3.39 -5.67 14.96
N PRO A 76 3.09 -4.51 15.58
CA PRO A 76 3.91 -3.30 15.44
C PRO A 76 5.35 -3.47 15.95
N HIS A 77 5.57 -4.33 16.95
CA HIS A 77 6.92 -4.61 17.45
C HIS A 77 7.76 -5.48 16.51
N ARG A 78 7.14 -6.40 15.75
CA ARG A 78 7.90 -7.20 14.77
C ARG A 78 8.25 -6.37 13.54
N THR A 79 7.35 -5.51 13.10
CA THR A 79 7.62 -4.58 11.98
C THR A 79 8.70 -3.57 12.35
N ALA A 80 8.67 -3.01 13.57
CA ALA A 80 9.74 -2.13 14.05
C ALA A 80 11.12 -2.82 13.99
N ARG A 81 11.18 -4.11 14.35
CA ARG A 81 12.41 -4.91 14.26
C ARG A 81 12.83 -5.18 12.80
N LEU A 82 11.87 -5.42 11.90
CA LEU A 82 12.14 -5.64 10.47
C LEU A 82 12.76 -4.40 9.80
N PHE A 83 12.26 -3.21 10.14
CA PHE A 83 12.75 -1.94 9.62
C PHE A 83 13.96 -1.37 10.40
N ARG A 84 14.55 -2.14 11.32
CA ARG A 84 15.69 -1.74 12.17
C ARG A 84 15.45 -0.42 12.93
N PHE A 85 14.21 -0.15 13.30
CA PHE A 85 13.86 1.04 14.08
C PHE A 85 14.42 0.92 15.50
N HIS A 86 15.41 1.75 15.83
CA HIS A 86 15.96 1.91 17.18
C HIS A 86 15.70 3.33 17.68
N THR A 87 14.80 3.46 18.65
CA THR A 87 14.61 4.71 19.39
C THR A 87 15.36 4.65 20.70
N ALA A 88 16.16 5.67 21.00
CA ALA A 88 16.88 5.80 22.26
C ALA A 88 15.97 6.15 23.46
N SER A 89 14.72 6.57 23.21
CA SER A 89 13.74 6.96 24.23
C SER A 89 12.42 6.20 24.02
N ASP A 90 11.85 5.68 25.11
CA ASP A 90 10.56 4.97 25.11
C ASP A 90 9.37 5.86 24.71
N ASP A 91 9.47 7.17 24.95
CA ASP A 91 8.39 8.12 24.64
C ASP A 91 8.23 8.30 23.12
N ASN A 92 9.37 8.43 22.40
CA ASN A 92 9.40 8.47 20.93
C ASN A 92 8.90 7.17 20.30
N ARG A 93 9.08 6.03 20.98
CA ARG A 93 8.61 4.72 20.48
C ARG A 93 7.10 4.63 20.49
N SER A 94 6.45 5.09 21.57
CA SER A 94 4.99 5.08 21.68
C SER A 94 4.34 5.99 20.64
N PHE A 95 4.90 7.18 20.43
CA PHE A 95 4.48 8.12 19.40
C PHE A 95 4.60 7.52 17.99
N ALA A 96 5.76 6.94 17.65
CA ALA A 96 5.97 6.33 16.34
C ALA A 96 5.01 5.16 16.06
N ILE A 97 4.69 4.35 17.09
CA ILE A 97 3.71 3.27 16.96
C ILE A 97 2.30 3.83 16.72
N SER A 98 1.91 4.89 17.43
CA SER A 98 0.61 5.54 17.20
C SER A 98 0.49 6.13 15.80
N VAL A 99 1.50 6.84 15.32
CA VAL A 99 1.51 7.42 13.96
C VAL A 99 1.44 6.31 12.91
N MET A 100 2.25 5.26 13.05
CA MET A 100 2.23 4.10 12.14
C MET A 100 0.85 3.42 12.13
N ARG A 101 0.18 3.30 13.28
CA ARG A 101 -1.18 2.75 13.36
C ARG A 101 -2.21 3.63 12.66
N VAL A 102 -2.19 4.93 12.90
CA VAL A 102 -3.12 5.88 12.26
C VAL A 102 -2.94 5.85 10.74
N LEU A 103 -1.69 5.95 10.26
CA LEU A 103 -1.37 5.88 8.84
C LEU A 103 -1.75 4.51 8.23
N GLY A 104 -1.54 3.43 8.98
CA GLY A 104 -1.93 2.08 8.56
C GLY A 104 -3.44 1.92 8.45
N VAL A 105 -4.22 2.39 9.43
CA VAL A 105 -5.69 2.36 9.38
C VAL A 105 -6.21 3.22 8.23
N LEU A 106 -5.64 4.41 8.03
CA LEU A 106 -5.99 5.28 6.91
C LEU A 106 -5.71 4.61 5.57
N SER A 107 -4.57 3.92 5.45
CA SER A 107 -4.21 3.16 4.25
C SER A 107 -5.15 1.97 4.03
N LEU A 108 -5.56 1.29 5.10
CA LEU A 108 -6.51 0.18 5.03
C LEU A 108 -7.88 0.66 4.55
N PHE A 109 -8.33 1.81 5.05
CA PHE A 109 -9.54 2.47 4.56
C PHE A 109 -9.40 2.86 3.08
N GLY A 110 -8.24 3.41 2.68
CA GLY A 110 -7.94 3.75 1.28
C GLY A 110 -7.97 2.53 0.34
N VAL A 111 -7.36 1.40 0.74
CA VAL A 111 -7.38 0.14 -0.01
C VAL A 111 -8.81 -0.42 -0.11
N ALA A 112 -9.55 -0.42 0.99
CA ALA A 112 -10.93 -0.92 1.02
C ALA A 112 -11.85 -0.06 0.15
N TRP A 113 -11.71 1.26 0.22
CA TRP A 113 -12.46 2.19 -0.62
C TRP A 113 -12.11 2.02 -2.11
N ALA A 114 -10.82 1.95 -2.44
CA ALA A 114 -10.37 1.73 -3.82
C ALA A 114 -10.84 0.37 -4.38
N GLY A 115 -10.85 -0.68 -3.56
CA GLY A 115 -11.45 -1.96 -3.94
C GLY A 115 -12.96 -1.83 -4.18
N ALA A 116 -13.68 -1.12 -3.30
CA ALA A 116 -15.12 -0.94 -3.42
C ALA A 116 -15.53 -0.17 -4.68
N THR A 117 -14.78 0.87 -5.07
CA THR A 117 -15.08 1.64 -6.30
C THR A 117 -14.95 0.79 -7.55
N THR A 118 -14.03 -0.18 -7.60
CA THR A 118 -13.89 -1.07 -8.76
C THR A 118 -15.07 -2.04 -8.96
N LEU A 119 -15.90 -2.23 -7.93
CA LEU A 119 -17.15 -2.98 -8.07
C LEU A 119 -18.30 -2.12 -8.63
N LEU A 120 -18.17 -0.80 -8.53
CA LEU A 120 -19.21 0.17 -8.89
C LEU A 120 -19.00 0.78 -10.28
N LEU A 121 -17.76 0.84 -10.77
CA LEU A 121 -17.42 1.46 -12.05
C LEU A 121 -16.90 0.45 -13.07
N ASP A 122 -17.38 0.57 -14.31
CA ASP A 122 -16.80 -0.11 -15.46
C ASP A 122 -15.41 0.48 -15.76
N PRO A 123 -14.32 -0.32 -15.66
CA PRO A 123 -12.95 0.21 -15.69
C PRO A 123 -12.56 0.86 -17.01
N CYS A 124 -13.21 0.51 -18.13
CA CYS A 124 -12.97 1.14 -19.43
C CYS A 124 -14.10 2.04 -19.92
N ALA A 125 -15.19 2.24 -19.16
CA ALA A 125 -16.27 3.15 -19.56
C ALA A 125 -15.84 4.63 -19.46
N GLN A 126 -14.85 4.93 -18.62
CA GLN A 126 -14.40 6.30 -18.35
C GLN A 126 -13.46 6.87 -19.43
N LEU A 127 -13.00 6.05 -20.39
CA LEU A 127 -12.14 6.45 -21.51
C LEU A 127 -12.88 6.57 -22.86
N ARG A 128 -14.21 6.38 -22.88
CA ARG A 128 -15.06 6.57 -24.05
C ARG A 128 -15.66 7.98 -24.06
#